data_AF-G2JC67-F1
#
_entry.id   AF-G2JC67-F1
#
_cell.length_a   1.000
_cell.length_b   1.000
_cell.length_c   1.000
_cell.angle_alpha   90.00
_cell.angle_beta   90.00
_cell.angle_gamma   90.00
#
_symmetry.space_group_name_H-M   'P 1'
#
loop_
_entity.id
_entity.type
_entity.pdbx_description
1 polymer ?
#
loop_
_entity_poly.entity_id
_entity_poly.type
_entity_poly.pdbx_seq_one_letter_code
_entity_poly.pdbx_strand_id
1 'polypeptide(L)' 'MLTLRPRLNQIVVDVRTDGKFINSETLKLINLGNKYNGGFEWHRFVVKDENEIKEAVRLISKCYEG' A
#
# COMPACT_ATOMS: atom_id res chain seq x y z
N MET A 1 2.42 -4.82 5.16
CA MET A 1 3.86 -5.17 5.12
C MET A 1 4.61 -4.06 4.39
N LEU A 2 5.75 -3.62 4.92
CA LEU A 2 6.62 -2.61 4.30
C LEU A 2 7.97 -3.25 3.97
N THR A 3 8.52 -2.96 2.80
CA THR A 3 9.85 -3.43 2.39
C THR A 3 10.64 -2.29 1.77
N LEU A 4 11.67 -1.83 2.49
CA LEU A 4 12.62 -0.85 1.98
C LEU A 4 13.53 -1.53 0.94
N ARG A 5 13.71 -0.89 -0.22
CA ARG A 5 14.63 -1.33 -1.28
C ARG A 5 15.61 -0.20 -1.61
N PRO A 6 16.69 -0.03 -0.83
CA PRO A 6 17.60 1.12 -0.97
C PRO A 6 18.23 1.22 -2.36
N ARG A 7 18.60 0.08 -2.96
CA ARG A 7 19.19 0.03 -4.32
C ARG A 7 18.28 0.58 -5.42
N LEU A 8 16.97 0.58 -5.18
CA LEU A 8 15.95 1.09 -6.11
C LEU A 8 15.34 2.41 -5.63
N ASN A 9 15.87 2.98 -4.54
CA ASN A 9 15.36 4.18 -3.87
C ASN A 9 13.83 4.17 -3.70
N GLN A 10 13.28 3.08 -3.17
CA GLN A 10 11.84 2.93 -3.03
C GLN A 10 11.45 2.09 -1.82
N ILE A 11 10.21 2.28 -1.37
CA ILE A 11 9.53 1.46 -0.37
C ILE A 11 8.38 0.76 -1.06
N VAL A 12 8.33 -0.57 -0.96
CA VAL A 12 7.18 -1.36 -1.40
C VAL A 12 6.23 -1.50 -0.22
N VAL A 13 4.97 -1.14 -0.42
CA VAL A 13 3.93 -1.20 0.59
C VAL A 13 2.85 -2.17 0.14
N ASP A 14 2.61 -3.19 0.95
CA ASP A 14 1.48 -4.09 0.80
C ASP A 14 0.49 -3.84 1.94
N VAL A 15 -0.72 -3.41 1.57
CA VAL A 15 -1.80 -3.03 2.50
C VAL A 15 -2.92 -4.08 2.43
N ARG A 16 -3.42 -4.53 3.58
CA ARG A 16 -4.60 -5.41 3.65
C ARG A 16 -5.84 -4.54 3.53
N THR A 17 -6.68 -4.79 2.54
CA THR A 17 -7.90 -4.02 2.32
C THR A 17 -9.13 -4.75 2.81
N ASP A 18 -9.18 -6.08 2.67
CA ASP A 18 -10.31 -6.93 3.09
C ASP A 18 -11.68 -6.31 2.73
N GLY A 19 -11.84 -5.87 1.48
CA GLY A 19 -13.07 -5.27 0.96
C GLY A 19 -13.22 -3.76 1.20
N LYS A 20 -12.30 -3.11 1.93
CA LYS A 20 -12.27 -1.65 2.06
C LYS A 20 -11.87 -1.02 0.73
N PHE A 21 -12.71 -0.11 0.24
CA PHE A 21 -12.41 0.64 -0.98
C PHE A 21 -11.23 1.60 -0.75
N ILE A 22 -10.18 1.40 -1.55
CA ILE A 22 -9.05 2.32 -1.64
C ILE A 22 -8.84 2.75 -3.10
N ASN A 23 -8.47 4.01 -3.26
CA ASN A 23 -8.12 4.59 -4.54
C ASN A 23 -7.01 5.62 -4.34
N SER A 24 -6.26 5.89 -5.39
CA SER A 24 -5.24 6.92 -5.41
C SER A 24 -5.00 7.38 -6.84
N GLU A 25 -4.83 8.70 -7.00
CA GLU A 25 -4.40 9.31 -8.27
C GLU A 25 -2.88 9.41 -8.34
N THR A 26 -2.20 9.45 -7.18
CA THR A 26 -0.75 9.57 -7.07
C THR A 26 -0.06 8.20 -7.10
N LEU A 27 -0.59 7.23 -6.35
CA LEU A 27 0.02 5.91 -6.17
C LEU A 27 -0.68 4.86 -7.00
N LYS A 28 0.07 4.18 -7.87
CA LYS A 28 -0.46 3.05 -8.63
C LYS A 28 -0.71 1.85 -7.70
N LEU A 29 -1.98 1.50 -7.54
CA LEU A 29 -2.43 0.33 -6.79
C LEU A 29 -2.44 -0.92 -7.69
N ILE A 30 -1.88 -2.01 -7.18
CA ILE A 30 -1.91 -3.33 -7.81
C ILE A 30 -2.63 -4.28 -6.86
N ASN A 31 -3.76 -4.84 -7.28
CA ASN A 31 -4.45 -5.87 -6.51
C ASN A 31 -3.60 -7.16 -6.50
N LEU A 32 -3.33 -7.67 -5.31
CA LEU A 32 -2.54 -8.87 -5.07
C LEU A 32 -3.41 -10.09 -4.70
N GLY A 33 -4.72 -9.92 -4.56
CA GLY A 33 -5.65 -10.95 -4.10
C GLY A 33 -5.32 -11.41 -2.67
N ASN A 34 -5.44 -12.70 -2.42
CA ASN A 34 -5.21 -13.35 -1.14
C ASN A 34 -3.72 -13.70 -0.89
N LYS A 35 -2.80 -12.80 -1.26
CA LYS A 35 -1.36 -13.08 -1.28
C LYS A 35 -0.76 -13.51 0.06
N TYR A 36 -1.23 -12.95 1.16
CA TYR A 36 -0.70 -13.22 2.50
C TYR A 36 -1.77 -13.78 3.42
N ASN A 37 -1.36 -14.68 4.32
CA ASN A 37 -2.22 -15.22 5.37
C ASN A 37 -2.73 -14.11 6.29
N GLY A 38 -3.96 -14.26 6.78
CA GLY A 38 -4.59 -13.29 7.68
C GLY A 38 -5.35 -12.14 7.00
N GLY A 39 -5.63 -12.24 5.70
CA GLY A 39 -6.53 -11.36 4.95
C GLY A 39 -7.01 -12.04 3.67
N PHE A 40 -8.13 -11.59 3.11
CA PHE A 40 -8.66 -12.10 1.84
C PHE A 40 -8.40 -11.15 0.66
N GLU A 41 -8.01 -9.90 0.93
CA GLU A 41 -7.68 -8.94 -0.12
C GLU A 41 -6.51 -8.04 0.27
N TRP A 42 -5.53 -7.96 -0.63
CA TRP A 42 -4.32 -7.16 -0.49
C TRP A 42 -4.06 -6.30 -1.71
N HIS A 43 -3.52 -5.11 -1.49
CA HIS A 43 -3.08 -4.20 -2.54
C HIS A 43 -1.62 -3.80 -2.33
N ARG A 44 -0.90 -3.57 -3.43
CA ARG A 44 0.48 -3.09 -3.44
C ARG A 44 0.57 -1.72 -4.07
N PHE A 45 1.38 -0.86 -3.48
CA PHE A 45 1.90 0.35 -4.11
C PHE A 45 3.37 0.55 -3.75
N VAL A 46 4.02 1.49 -4.43
CA VAL A 46 5.44 1.79 -4.25
C VAL A 46 5.58 3.27 -4.00
N VAL A 47 6.32 3.64 -2.96
CA VAL A 47 6.70 5.02 -2.64
C VAL A 47 8.14 5.23 -3.08
N LYS A 48 8.38 6.21 -3.94
CA LYS A 48 9.66 6.55 -4.55
C LYS A 48 10.13 7.95 -4.17
N ASP A 49 9.20 8.84 -3.84
CA ASP A 49 9.49 10.22 -3.46
C ASP A 49 8.73 10.66 -2.20
N GLU A 50 9.14 11.81 -1.67
CA GLU A 50 8.58 12.37 -0.44
C GLU A 50 7.13 12.86 -0.62
N ASN A 51 6.76 13.32 -1.82
CA ASN A 51 5.41 13.81 -2.10
C ASN A 51 4.37 12.68 -2.07
N GLU A 52 4.80 11.45 -2.38
CA GLU A 52 3.98 10.24 -2.29
C GLU A 52 3.73 9.78 -0.84
N ILE A 53 4.52 10.22 0.14
CA ILE A 53 4.41 9.77 1.54
C ILE A 53 3.04 10.13 2.11
N LYS A 54 2.55 11.35 1.88
CA LYS A 54 1.26 11.80 2.42
C LYS A 54 0.11 10.93 1.93
N GLU A 55 0.15 10.54 0.66
CA GLU A 55 -0.86 9.68 0.06
C GLU A 55 -0.73 8.24 0.56
N ALA A 56 0.49 7.73 0.71
CA ALA A 56 0.76 6.42 1.31
C ALA A 56 0.17 6.32 2.72
N VAL A 57 0.39 7.34 3.56
CA VAL A 57 -0.19 7.42 4.90
C VAL A 57 -1.71 7.42 4.83
N ARG A 58 -2.32 8.27 3.98
CA ARG A 58 -3.79 8.31 3.81
C ARG A 58 -4.40 6.95 3.47
N LEU A 59 -3.74 6.19 2.59
CA LEU A 59 -4.19 4.84 2.20
C LEU A 59 -4.09 3.86 3.36
N ILE A 60 -2.95 3.86 4.08
CA ILE A 60 -2.73 2.97 5.23
C ILE A 60 -3.74 3.27 6.34
N SER A 61 -3.95 4.54 6.69
CA SER A 61 -4.90 4.96 7.72
C SER A 61 -6.33 4.51 7.38
N LYS A 62 -6.79 4.63 6.13
CA LYS A 62 -8.11 4.08 5.73
C LYS A 62 -8.25 2.58 6.03
N CYS A 63 -7.17 1.81 5.89
CA CYS A 63 -7.18 0.38 6.09
C CYS A 63 -7.08 -0.04 7.56
N TYR A 64 -6.27 0.67 8.36
CA TYR A 64 -5.87 0.22 9.70
C TYR A 64 -6.29 1.14 10.85
N GLU A 65 -6.70 2.36 10.57
CA GLU A 65 -7.33 3.24 11.56
C GLU A 65 -8.84 3.09 11.45
N GLY A 66 -9.44 2.67 12.56
CA GLY A 66 -10.87 2.46 12.79
C GLY A 66 -11.10 2.49 14.29
#